data_AF-M5REN4-F1
#
_entry.id   AF-M5REN4-F1
#
_cell.length_a   1.000
_cell.length_b   1.000
_cell.length_c   1.000
_cell.angle_alpha   90.00
_cell.angle_beta   90.00
_cell.angle_gamma   90.00
#
_symmetry.space_group_name_H-M   'P 1'
#
loop_
_entity.id
_entity.type
_entity.pdbx_description
1 polymer ?
#
loop_
_entity_poly.entity_id
_entity_poly.type
_entity_poly.pdbx_seq_one_letter_code
_entity_poly.pdbx_strand_id
1 'polypeptide(L)'
;MLSIPDIEADLFGVPLSIATIVLTWKHLRRFSDRHLHSLAAAAMLAILVHLSIAGGWTVPGVAMCVWLIAAMICRTVAKPATVKGKTADSENAIANEVVHESDSMPRTWKERKWSKLGSAASVLLLGGLVWMSILPVSQQQRLLKQLAHPRVSGDFEEMDRLLTAAMASDPWSAEAARWRADAYRRQIVAAAADDDAAAISRRSTWQSLIHQTKQRAGENPSVYRELGIEQLHVFQRFGRDEDLQDALETFRQAARWSPSNQWIAAQLAEVLRASGDSAEAAAVAQRAEWLSGLGFNMDRMLENQLILEAREIGVAAAGRPKRRPASELLVNQLGQTDVP
;
A
#
# COMPACT_ATOMS: atom_id res chain seq x y z
N MET A 1 4.43 -25.66 -8.48
CA MET A 1 5.61 -24.78 -8.27
C MET A 1 5.15 -23.36 -8.53
N LEU A 2 5.00 -22.54 -7.49
CA LEU A 2 4.73 -21.10 -7.66
C LEU A 2 6.08 -20.42 -7.92
N SER A 3 6.29 -19.90 -9.14
CA SER A 3 7.36 -18.92 -9.35
C SER A 3 6.99 -17.66 -8.59
N ILE A 4 7.92 -17.15 -7.79
CA ILE A 4 7.77 -15.87 -7.10
C ILE A 4 8.46 -14.86 -8.03
N PRO A 5 7.70 -14.08 -8.82
CA PRO A 5 8.28 -13.24 -9.88
C PRO A 5 9.34 -12.25 -9.38
N ASP A 6 9.26 -11.81 -8.12
CA ASP A 6 10.20 -10.83 -7.58
C ASP A 6 11.52 -11.43 -7.07
N ILE A 7 11.55 -12.71 -6.64
CA ILE A 7 12.79 -13.34 -6.20
C ILE A 7 13.72 -13.56 -7.39
N GLU A 8 13.18 -13.92 -8.55
CA GLU A 8 13.99 -14.05 -9.77
C GLU A 8 14.55 -12.70 -10.22
N ALA A 9 13.74 -11.64 -10.15
CA ALA A 9 14.19 -10.28 -10.48
C ALA A 9 15.33 -9.81 -9.56
N ASP A 10 15.25 -10.06 -8.25
CA ASP A 10 16.31 -9.67 -7.30
C ASP A 10 17.54 -10.58 -7.38
N LEU A 11 17.35 -11.90 -7.58
CA LEU A 11 18.41 -12.89 -7.67
C LEU A 11 19.33 -12.64 -8.87
N PHE A 12 18.80 -12.13 -9.97
CA PHE A 12 19.59 -11.79 -11.17
C PHE A 12 19.90 -10.30 -11.27
N GLY A 13 18.96 -9.43 -10.90
CA GLY A 13 19.09 -7.98 -11.05
C GLY A 13 20.18 -7.38 -10.18
N VAL A 14 20.29 -7.79 -8.91
CA VAL A 14 21.30 -7.24 -8.00
C VAL A 14 22.72 -7.68 -8.39
N PRO A 15 23.02 -8.98 -8.60
CA PRO A 15 24.36 -9.40 -9.04
C PRO A 15 24.75 -8.82 -10.40
N LEU A 16 23.80 -8.75 -11.35
CA LEU A 16 24.06 -8.18 -12.67
C LEU A 16 24.37 -6.68 -12.58
N SER A 17 23.67 -5.94 -11.73
CA SER A 17 23.93 -4.51 -11.48
C SER A 17 25.30 -4.31 -10.86
N ILE A 18 25.66 -5.10 -9.83
CA ILE A 18 26.98 -5.05 -9.19
C ILE A 18 28.09 -5.40 -10.20
N ALA A 19 27.92 -6.48 -10.96
CA ALA A 19 28.87 -6.89 -12.00
C ALA A 19 29.04 -5.80 -13.06
N THR A 20 27.95 -5.19 -13.51
CA THR A 20 27.99 -4.08 -14.47
C THR A 20 28.74 -2.88 -13.91
N ILE A 21 28.50 -2.51 -12.64
CA ILE A 21 29.24 -1.42 -11.98
C ILE A 21 30.74 -1.75 -11.90
N VAL A 22 31.10 -2.95 -11.47
CA VAL A 22 32.50 -3.37 -11.31
C VAL A 22 33.23 -3.39 -12.66
N LEU A 23 32.61 -3.94 -13.70
CA LEU A 23 33.18 -4.04 -15.04
C LEU A 23 33.33 -2.66 -15.70
N THR A 24 32.37 -1.78 -15.49
CA THR A 24 32.39 -0.42 -16.08
C THR A 24 33.19 0.59 -15.24
N TRP A 25 33.51 0.29 -13.99
CA TRP A 25 34.17 1.21 -13.04
C TRP A 25 35.47 1.83 -13.57
N LYS A 26 36.33 1.02 -14.18
CA LYS A 26 37.61 1.50 -14.75
C LYS A 26 37.40 2.48 -15.90
N HIS A 27 36.34 2.30 -16.69
CA HIS A 27 35.98 3.17 -17.81
C HIS A 27 35.28 4.45 -17.32
N LEU A 28 34.38 4.33 -16.35
CA LEU A 28 33.69 5.45 -15.70
C LEU A 28 34.68 6.44 -15.08
N ARG A 29 35.81 5.97 -14.53
CA ARG A 29 36.86 6.85 -13.98
C ARG A 29 37.57 7.72 -15.02
N ARG A 30 37.49 7.36 -16.31
CA ARG A 30 38.08 8.14 -17.41
C ARG A 30 37.10 9.13 -18.02
N PHE A 31 35.83 9.11 -17.60
CA PHE A 31 34.82 10.02 -18.14
C PHE A 31 35.04 11.43 -17.60
N SER A 32 35.00 12.40 -18.51
CA SER A 32 34.91 13.81 -18.12
C SER A 32 33.53 14.11 -17.53
N ASP A 33 33.41 15.19 -16.76
CA ASP A 33 32.15 15.62 -16.12
C ASP A 33 30.98 15.73 -17.12
N ARG A 34 31.26 16.15 -18.37
CA ARG A 34 30.24 16.21 -19.44
C ARG A 34 29.65 14.85 -19.78
N HIS A 35 30.49 13.81 -19.82
CA HIS A 35 30.04 12.44 -20.09
C HIS A 35 29.23 11.88 -18.91
N LEU A 36 29.65 12.18 -17.67
CA LEU A 36 28.90 11.76 -16.48
C LEU A 36 27.51 12.41 -16.40
N HIS A 37 27.39 13.69 -16.74
CA HIS A 37 26.07 14.33 -16.83
C HIS A 37 25.19 13.77 -17.94
N SER A 38 25.77 13.53 -19.11
CA SER A 38 25.01 12.97 -20.24
C SER A 38 24.48 11.58 -19.89
N LEU A 39 25.30 10.76 -19.22
CA LEU A 39 24.91 9.46 -18.69
C LEU A 39 23.82 9.57 -17.61
N ALA A 40 23.97 10.49 -16.65
CA ALA A 40 22.98 10.73 -15.61
C ALA A 40 21.64 11.22 -16.19
N ALA A 41 21.66 12.14 -17.16
CA ALA A 41 20.47 12.63 -17.84
C ALA A 41 19.77 11.52 -18.65
N ALA A 42 20.52 10.67 -19.35
CA ALA A 42 19.97 9.52 -20.06
C ALA A 42 19.35 8.50 -19.09
N ALA A 43 20.02 8.20 -17.97
CA ALA A 43 19.49 7.33 -16.92
C ALA A 43 18.22 7.90 -16.27
N MET A 44 18.19 9.21 -16.00
CA MET A 44 17.01 9.91 -15.51
C MET A 44 15.83 9.75 -16.47
N LEU A 45 16.05 10.03 -17.75
CA LEU A 45 15.01 9.93 -18.77
C LEU A 45 14.48 8.50 -18.87
N ALA A 46 15.37 7.51 -18.87
CA ALA A 46 14.97 6.10 -18.89
C ALA A 46 14.12 5.72 -17.68
N ILE A 47 14.49 6.16 -16.47
CA ILE A 47 13.72 5.93 -15.24
C ILE A 47 12.36 6.63 -15.30
N LEU A 48 12.30 7.88 -15.76
CA LEU A 48 11.05 8.63 -15.89
C LEU A 48 10.10 7.99 -16.92
N VAL A 49 10.62 7.53 -18.06
CA VAL A 49 9.85 6.78 -19.06
C VAL A 49 9.34 5.47 -18.46
N HIS A 50 10.19 4.71 -17.79
CA HIS A 50 9.79 3.47 -17.13
C HIS A 50 8.70 3.70 -16.08
N LEU A 51 8.86 4.73 -15.24
CA LEU A 51 7.87 5.15 -14.23
C LEU A 51 6.54 5.59 -14.84
N SER A 52 6.58 6.27 -16.00
CA SER A 52 5.36 6.68 -16.71
C SER A 52 4.58 5.50 -17.27
N ILE A 53 5.27 4.42 -17.68
CA ILE A 53 4.66 3.18 -18.18
C ILE A 53 4.19 2.30 -17.02
N ALA A 54 4.96 2.24 -15.93
CA ALA A 54 4.66 1.40 -14.77
C ALA A 54 3.61 2.01 -13.81
N GLY A 55 3.17 3.25 -14.04
CA GLY A 55 2.11 3.92 -13.26
C GLY A 55 2.49 4.27 -11.81
N GLY A 56 3.77 4.16 -11.45
CA GLY A 56 4.22 4.08 -10.05
C GLY A 56 5.23 5.14 -9.64
N TRP A 57 4.91 6.43 -9.74
CA TRP A 57 5.71 7.50 -9.13
C TRP A 57 5.60 7.54 -7.59
N THR A 58 4.66 6.79 -7.01
CA THR A 58 4.36 6.78 -5.57
C THR A 58 5.17 5.77 -4.76
N VAL A 59 6.00 4.93 -5.41
CA VAL A 59 6.87 3.99 -4.68
C VAL A 59 8.11 4.74 -4.17
N PRO A 60 8.27 4.92 -2.85
CA PRO A 60 9.31 5.79 -2.29
C PRO A 60 10.75 5.41 -2.73
N GLY A 61 11.00 4.12 -2.97
CA GLY A 61 12.29 3.62 -3.42
C GLY A 61 12.72 4.12 -4.80
N VAL A 62 11.78 4.29 -5.75
CA VAL A 62 12.12 4.73 -7.10
C VAL A 62 12.32 6.25 -7.14
N ALA A 63 11.54 7.00 -6.35
CA ALA A 63 11.71 8.43 -6.19
C ALA A 63 13.13 8.79 -5.70
N MET A 64 13.71 8.00 -4.79
CA MET A 64 15.09 8.21 -4.31
C MET A 64 16.13 8.13 -5.43
N CYS A 65 15.97 7.20 -6.38
CA CYS A 65 16.88 7.09 -7.52
C CYS A 65 16.77 8.32 -8.43
N VAL A 66 15.55 8.80 -8.68
CA VAL A 66 15.30 10.05 -9.41
C VAL A 66 15.97 11.23 -8.69
N TRP A 67 15.77 11.41 -7.39
CA TRP A 67 16.37 12.52 -6.65
C TRP A 67 17.90 12.49 -6.62
N LEU A 68 18.51 11.30 -6.45
CA LEU A 68 19.96 11.15 -6.49
C LEU A 68 20.54 11.50 -7.87
N ILE A 69 19.88 11.05 -8.95
CA ILE A 69 20.31 11.37 -10.31
C ILE A 69 20.11 12.86 -10.61
N ALA A 70 19.01 13.47 -10.15
CA ALA A 70 18.78 14.91 -10.26
C ALA A 70 19.88 15.71 -9.53
N ALA A 71 20.24 15.30 -8.32
CA ALA A 71 21.31 15.93 -7.56
C ALA A 71 22.68 15.83 -8.25
N MET A 72 22.98 14.70 -8.90
CA MET A 72 24.20 14.54 -9.71
C MET A 72 24.23 15.49 -10.91
N ILE A 73 23.09 15.70 -11.57
CA ILE A 73 22.96 16.63 -12.71
C ILE A 73 23.10 18.09 -12.23
N CYS A 74 22.47 18.46 -11.11
CA CYS A 74 22.45 19.83 -10.61
C CYS A 74 23.77 20.29 -9.96
N ARG A 75 24.70 19.38 -9.66
CA ARG A 75 25.97 19.69 -8.95
C ARG A 75 26.85 20.72 -9.67
N THR A 76 26.68 20.93 -10.97
CA THR A 76 27.56 21.82 -11.76
C THR A 76 27.04 23.23 -11.98
N VAL A 77 25.80 23.52 -11.59
CA VAL A 77 25.24 24.88 -11.67
C VAL A 77 25.77 25.78 -10.55
N ALA A 78 26.24 25.19 -9.44
CA ALA A 78 26.85 25.92 -8.33
C ALA A 78 28.37 26.11 -8.53
N LYS A 79 28.80 26.73 -9.63
CA LYS A 79 30.14 27.35 -9.65
C LYS A 79 30.03 28.67 -8.90
N PRO A 80 30.78 28.91 -7.81
CA PRO A 80 30.79 30.22 -7.17
C PRO A 80 31.18 31.25 -8.23
N ALA A 81 30.32 32.24 -8.45
CA ALA A 81 30.62 33.35 -9.32
C ALA A 81 31.97 33.92 -8.87
N THR A 82 32.98 33.73 -9.72
CA THR A 82 34.30 34.32 -9.50
C THR A 82 34.05 35.80 -9.58
N VAL A 83 34.02 36.47 -8.42
CA VAL A 83 33.96 37.92 -8.32
C VAL A 83 35.23 38.41 -9.01
N LYS A 84 35.11 38.76 -10.29
CA LYS A 84 36.14 39.47 -11.04
C LYS A 84 36.32 40.80 -10.32
N GLY A 85 37.39 40.90 -9.56
CA GLY A 85 37.91 42.18 -9.09
C GLY A 85 38.08 43.08 -10.31
N LYS A 86 37.40 44.23 -10.28
CA LYS A 86 37.80 45.40 -11.06
C LYS A 86 39.13 45.87 -10.48
N THR A 87 40.25 45.51 -11.09
CA THR A 87 41.43 46.38 -11.08
C THR A 87 41.35 47.22 -12.34
N ALA A 88 41.09 48.51 -12.16
CA ALA A 88 41.45 49.51 -13.13
C ALA A 88 42.98 49.71 -13.04
N ASP A 89 43.58 49.83 -14.22
CA ASP A 89 44.84 50.49 -14.52
C ASP A 89 46.15 49.82 -14.07
N SER A 90 46.77 49.10 -15.01
CA SER A 90 48.21 49.26 -15.31
C SER A 90 48.55 48.49 -16.59
N GLU A 91 48.64 49.22 -17.71
CA GLU A 91 49.37 48.79 -18.90
C GLU A 91 50.88 48.81 -18.59
N ASN A 92 51.57 47.66 -18.71
CA ASN A 92 52.89 47.53 -19.35
C ASN A 92 53.57 46.18 -19.04
N ALA A 93 54.41 45.75 -19.99
CA ALA A 93 55.39 44.64 -19.99
C ALA A 93 54.81 43.23 -20.25
N ILE A 94 54.90 42.70 -21.49
CA ILE A 94 56.07 42.11 -22.19
C ILE A 94 56.43 40.70 -21.68
N ALA A 95 56.20 39.75 -22.60
CA ALA A 95 56.91 38.50 -22.93
C ALA A 95 57.73 37.71 -21.88
N ASN A 96 57.56 36.39 -22.00
CA ASN A 96 58.35 35.26 -21.49
C ASN A 96 58.20 34.92 -20.01
N GLU A 97 57.52 33.79 -19.73
CA GLU A 97 58.06 32.70 -18.89
C GLU A 97 57.05 31.53 -18.94
N VAL A 98 57.47 30.41 -19.54
CA VAL A 98 57.87 29.18 -18.82
C VAL A 98 56.67 28.35 -18.37
N VAL A 99 56.60 27.17 -18.98
CA VAL A 99 55.95 25.97 -18.48
C VAL A 99 56.31 25.81 -17.00
N HIS A 100 55.40 26.17 -16.10
CA HIS A 100 55.44 25.72 -14.72
C HIS A 100 54.12 25.07 -14.38
N GLU A 101 54.24 23.76 -14.09
CA GLU A 101 53.41 22.97 -13.19
C GLU A 101 51.97 23.45 -13.05
N SER A 102 51.06 22.64 -13.60
CA SER A 102 49.71 22.50 -13.09
C SER A 102 49.79 22.11 -11.61
N ASP A 103 50.00 23.13 -10.77
CA ASP A 103 50.08 23.04 -9.34
C ASP A 103 48.70 22.59 -8.90
N SER A 104 48.63 21.28 -8.66
CA SER A 104 47.47 20.58 -8.15
C SER A 104 47.12 21.23 -6.83
N MET A 105 46.25 22.24 -6.87
CA MET A 105 45.74 22.89 -5.68
C MET A 105 45.37 21.80 -4.67
N PRO A 106 45.92 21.82 -3.45
CA PRO A 106 45.67 20.80 -2.47
C PRO A 106 44.18 20.85 -2.17
N ARG A 107 43.43 19.92 -2.78
CA ARG A 107 42.03 19.64 -2.50
C ARG A 107 41.88 19.65 -0.99
N THR A 108 41.31 20.75 -0.52
CA THR A 108 41.49 21.16 0.87
C THR A 108 41.01 20.03 1.78
N TRP A 109 41.72 19.80 2.88
CA TRP A 109 41.40 18.76 3.87
C TRP A 109 39.92 18.77 4.33
N LYS A 110 39.24 19.92 4.19
CA LYS A 110 37.80 20.07 4.39
C LYS A 110 36.96 19.24 3.39
N GLU A 111 37.25 19.26 2.09
CA GLU A 111 36.49 18.46 1.09
C GLU A 111 36.60 16.95 1.34
N ARG A 112 37.76 16.48 1.81
CA ARG A 112 38.02 15.06 2.12
C ARG A 112 37.30 14.60 3.40
N LYS A 113 36.94 15.52 4.31
CA LYS A 113 36.13 15.22 5.51
C LYS A 113 34.64 15.14 5.16
N TRP A 114 34.13 16.08 4.36
CA TRP A 114 32.72 16.08 3.95
C TRP A 114 32.35 14.87 3.09
N SER A 115 33.26 14.40 2.23
CA SER A 115 33.01 13.18 1.43
C SER A 115 32.85 11.92 2.29
N LYS A 116 33.63 11.79 3.38
CA LYS A 116 33.55 10.65 4.31
C LYS A 116 32.29 10.72 5.17
N LEU A 117 31.93 11.91 5.64
CA LEU A 117 30.69 12.12 6.41
C LEU A 117 29.45 11.81 5.58
N GLY A 118 29.42 12.26 4.32
CA GLY A 118 28.33 11.99 3.38
C GLY A 118 28.14 10.49 3.14
N SER A 119 29.23 9.75 2.87
CA SER A 119 29.14 8.29 2.69
C SER A 119 28.64 7.56 3.94
N ALA A 120 29.08 7.96 5.13
CA ALA A 120 28.64 7.35 6.38
C ALA A 120 27.14 7.61 6.64
N ALA A 121 26.68 8.85 6.40
CA ALA A 121 25.27 9.21 6.52
C ALA A 121 24.39 8.42 5.51
N SER A 122 24.84 8.26 4.27
CA SER A 122 24.11 7.46 3.27
C SER A 122 24.00 5.99 3.66
N VAL A 123 25.07 5.38 4.19
CA VAL A 123 25.02 3.98 4.67
C VAL A 123 24.09 3.83 5.86
N LEU A 124 24.10 4.78 6.80
CA LEU A 124 23.17 4.78 7.94
C LEU A 124 21.72 4.94 7.50
N LEU A 125 21.43 5.83 6.56
CA LEU A 125 20.09 6.01 6.01
C LEU A 125 19.62 4.76 5.25
N LEU A 126 20.48 4.16 4.42
CA LEU A 126 20.17 2.93 3.70
C LEU A 126 19.92 1.77 4.67
N GLY A 127 20.79 1.60 5.68
CA GLY A 127 20.63 0.60 6.73
C GLY A 127 19.34 0.80 7.53
N GLY A 128 19.01 2.06 7.85
CA GLY A 128 17.74 2.44 8.48
C GLY A 128 16.53 2.06 7.63
N LEU A 129 16.56 2.29 6.31
CA LEU A 129 15.47 1.93 5.40
C LEU A 129 15.31 0.41 5.26
N VAL A 130 16.42 -0.33 5.15
CA VAL A 130 16.39 -1.81 5.11
C VAL A 130 15.77 -2.35 6.41
N TRP A 131 16.17 -1.79 7.56
CA TRP A 131 15.70 -2.23 8.88
C TRP A 131 14.23 -1.85 9.15
N MET A 132 13.79 -0.66 8.74
CA MET A 132 12.45 -0.14 9.04
C MET A 132 11.39 -0.55 8.01
N SER A 133 11.78 -0.91 6.78
CA SER A 133 10.82 -1.18 5.70
C SER A 133 10.99 -2.58 5.11
N ILE A 134 12.17 -2.91 4.59
CA ILE A 134 12.36 -4.13 3.78
C ILE A 134 12.32 -5.39 4.65
N LEU A 135 13.05 -5.39 5.77
CA LEU A 135 13.12 -6.55 6.67
C LEU A 135 11.74 -6.86 7.31
N PRO A 136 11.03 -5.91 7.92
CA PRO A 136 9.65 -6.09 8.41
C PRO A 136 8.71 -6.74 7.39
N VAL A 137 8.61 -6.15 6.19
CA VAL A 137 7.70 -6.60 5.13
C VAL A 137 8.08 -8.00 4.63
N SER A 138 9.36 -8.26 4.37
CA SER A 138 9.83 -9.58 3.90
C SER A 138 9.58 -10.67 4.94
N GLN A 139 9.76 -10.38 6.23
CA GLN A 139 9.45 -11.30 7.32
C GLN A 139 7.96 -11.57 7.42
N GLN A 140 7.11 -10.54 7.36
CA GLN A 140 5.66 -10.67 7.35
C GLN A 140 5.21 -11.56 6.17
N GLN A 141 5.66 -11.26 4.95
CA GLN A 141 5.31 -12.04 3.76
C GLN A 141 5.73 -13.50 3.87
N ARG A 142 6.91 -13.78 4.44
CA ARG A 142 7.36 -15.16 4.68
C ARG A 142 6.43 -15.89 5.64
N LEU A 143 5.99 -15.23 6.71
CA LEU A 143 5.05 -15.81 7.68
C LEU A 143 3.66 -16.03 7.07
N LEU A 144 3.16 -15.07 6.30
CA LEU A 144 1.88 -15.20 5.59
C LEU A 144 1.89 -16.35 4.57
N LYS A 145 3.02 -16.60 3.90
CA LYS A 145 3.19 -17.76 3.01
C LYS A 145 3.09 -19.11 3.74
N GLN A 146 3.47 -19.17 5.02
CA GLN A 146 3.37 -20.38 5.83
C GLN A 146 1.92 -20.72 6.21
N LEU A 147 0.97 -19.78 6.04
CA LEU A 147 -0.45 -20.00 6.36
C LEU A 147 -1.15 -20.99 5.42
N ALA A 148 -0.56 -21.33 4.28
CA ALA A 148 -1.18 -22.23 3.30
C ALA A 148 -1.58 -23.58 3.90
N HIS A 149 -0.71 -24.16 4.74
CA HIS A 149 -0.99 -25.44 5.40
C HIS A 149 -2.06 -25.34 6.50
N PRO A 150 -1.90 -24.53 7.57
CA PRO A 150 -2.89 -24.45 8.66
C PRO A 150 -4.27 -23.99 8.18
N ARG A 151 -4.34 -23.18 7.10
CA ARG A 151 -5.62 -22.77 6.50
C ARG A 151 -6.39 -23.93 5.87
N VAL A 152 -5.70 -24.91 5.31
CA VAL A 152 -6.31 -26.10 4.70
C VAL A 152 -6.63 -27.15 5.77
N SER A 153 -5.73 -27.36 6.74
CA SER A 153 -5.94 -28.33 7.82
C SER A 153 -6.94 -27.86 8.88
N GLY A 154 -7.25 -26.56 8.94
CA GLY A 154 -8.11 -25.98 9.97
C GLY A 154 -7.41 -25.81 11.32
N ASP A 155 -6.08 -25.85 11.36
CA ASP A 155 -5.28 -25.66 12.57
C ASP A 155 -5.28 -24.18 12.98
N PHE A 156 -6.25 -23.83 13.83
CA PHE A 156 -6.46 -22.45 14.26
C PHE A 156 -5.33 -21.94 15.15
N GLU A 157 -4.77 -22.77 16.02
CA GLU A 157 -3.72 -22.35 16.95
C GLU A 157 -2.43 -21.99 16.20
N GLU A 158 -2.02 -22.82 15.25
CA GLU A 158 -0.85 -22.54 14.42
C GLU A 158 -1.08 -21.31 13.53
N MET A 159 -2.28 -21.18 12.95
CA MET A 159 -2.66 -20.01 12.18
C MET A 159 -2.60 -18.72 13.01
N ASP A 160 -3.14 -18.74 14.24
CA ASP A 160 -3.12 -17.58 15.14
C ASP A 160 -1.70 -17.19 15.56
N ARG A 161 -0.85 -18.19 15.84
CA ARG A 161 0.56 -17.98 16.16
C ARG A 161 1.32 -17.31 15.01
N LEU A 162 1.17 -17.83 13.80
CA LEU A 162 1.82 -17.27 12.60
C LEU A 162 1.32 -15.86 12.28
N LEU A 163 0.01 -15.61 12.41
CA LEU A 163 -0.57 -14.28 12.19
C LEU A 163 -0.14 -13.28 13.27
N THR A 164 -0.04 -13.71 14.52
CA THR A 164 0.50 -12.88 15.61
C THR A 164 1.95 -12.48 15.33
N ALA A 165 2.79 -13.44 14.91
CA ALA A 165 4.17 -13.15 14.52
C ALA A 165 4.23 -12.21 13.31
N ALA A 166 3.38 -12.43 12.30
CA ALA A 166 3.34 -11.59 11.10
C ALA A 166 2.91 -10.15 11.43
N MET A 167 1.93 -9.97 12.32
CA MET A 167 1.50 -8.66 12.82
C MET A 167 2.60 -7.93 13.60
N ALA A 168 3.48 -8.67 14.29
CA ALA A 168 4.60 -8.11 15.04
C ALA A 168 5.79 -7.76 14.13
N SER A 169 6.00 -8.52 13.05
CA SER A 169 7.05 -8.26 12.06
C SER A 169 6.83 -6.96 11.29
N ASP A 170 5.59 -6.65 10.88
CA ASP A 170 5.23 -5.39 10.23
C ASP A 170 4.04 -4.72 10.95
N PRO A 171 4.32 -3.78 11.88
CA PRO A 171 3.29 -3.05 12.61
C PRO A 171 2.43 -2.12 11.74
N TRP A 172 2.92 -1.72 10.56
CA TRP A 172 2.26 -0.75 9.69
C TRP A 172 1.29 -1.41 8.72
N SER A 173 1.52 -2.66 8.36
CA SER A 173 0.64 -3.42 7.49
C SER A 173 -0.65 -3.86 8.21
N ALA A 174 -1.79 -3.55 7.60
CA ALA A 174 -3.10 -4.01 8.04
C ALA A 174 -3.38 -5.48 7.64
N GLU A 175 -2.57 -6.07 6.76
CA GLU A 175 -2.88 -7.38 6.14
C GLU A 175 -2.93 -8.52 7.16
N ALA A 176 -1.89 -8.69 7.97
CA ALA A 176 -1.87 -9.77 8.96
C ALA A 176 -2.96 -9.58 10.04
N ALA A 177 -3.23 -8.34 10.45
CA ALA A 177 -4.30 -8.02 11.40
C ALA A 177 -5.68 -8.41 10.82
N ARG A 178 -5.92 -8.08 9.56
CA ARG A 178 -7.13 -8.44 8.82
C ARG A 178 -7.31 -9.95 8.70
N TRP A 179 -6.27 -10.68 8.29
CA TRP A 179 -6.33 -12.13 8.17
C TRP A 179 -6.58 -12.81 9.52
N ARG A 180 -6.02 -12.24 10.60
CA ARG A 180 -6.28 -12.70 11.96
C ARG A 180 -7.72 -12.43 12.38
N ALA A 181 -8.28 -11.27 12.05
CA ALA A 181 -9.69 -10.99 12.27
C ALA A 181 -10.59 -12.01 11.53
N ASP A 182 -10.31 -12.30 10.26
CA ASP A 182 -11.05 -13.32 9.48
C ASP A 182 -10.95 -14.72 10.12
N ALA A 183 -9.78 -15.09 10.63
CA ALA A 183 -9.57 -16.36 11.33
C ALA A 183 -10.47 -16.49 12.57
N TYR A 184 -10.51 -15.46 13.43
CA TYR A 184 -11.39 -15.43 14.59
C TYR A 184 -12.86 -15.41 14.20
N ARG A 185 -13.23 -14.62 13.18
CA ARG A 185 -14.59 -14.60 12.64
C ARG A 185 -15.05 -16.00 12.25
N ARG A 186 -14.21 -16.78 11.55
CA ARG A 186 -14.52 -18.18 11.18
C ARG A 186 -14.80 -19.05 12.40
N GLN A 187 -14.00 -18.92 13.46
CA GLN A 187 -14.24 -19.65 14.72
C GLN A 187 -15.55 -19.22 15.39
N ILE A 188 -15.85 -17.92 15.39
CA ILE A 188 -17.09 -17.38 15.96
C ILE A 188 -18.31 -17.89 15.20
N VAL A 189 -18.35 -17.78 13.86
CA VAL A 189 -19.52 -18.20 13.08
C VAL A 189 -19.72 -19.72 13.05
N ALA A 190 -18.64 -20.49 13.19
CA ALA A 190 -18.69 -21.95 13.27
C ALA A 190 -19.15 -22.47 14.65
N ALA A 191 -19.04 -21.65 15.70
CA ALA A 191 -19.50 -22.04 17.04
C ALA A 191 -21.02 -22.29 17.05
N ALA A 192 -21.44 -23.25 17.89
CA ALA A 192 -22.85 -23.58 18.05
C ALA A 192 -23.63 -22.45 18.71
N ALA A 193 -23.04 -21.88 19.77
CA ALA A 193 -23.54 -20.80 20.57
C ALA A 193 -22.42 -19.78 20.85
N ASP A 194 -22.80 -18.66 21.45
CA ASP A 194 -21.96 -17.47 21.54
C ASP A 194 -22.10 -16.74 22.89
N ASP A 195 -22.41 -17.53 23.90
CA ASP A 195 -22.73 -17.13 25.27
C ASP A 195 -21.73 -17.70 26.29
N ASP A 196 -20.92 -18.69 25.92
CA ASP A 196 -19.89 -19.24 26.79
C ASP A 196 -18.68 -18.29 26.95
N ALA A 197 -17.92 -18.49 28.03
CA ALA A 197 -16.76 -17.66 28.35
C ALA A 197 -15.68 -17.65 27.25
N ALA A 198 -15.53 -18.76 26.52
CA ALA A 198 -14.58 -18.85 25.42
C ALA A 198 -15.06 -18.07 24.19
N ALA A 199 -16.36 -18.08 23.90
CA ALA A 199 -17.00 -17.30 22.85
C ALA A 199 -16.89 -15.80 23.13
N ILE A 200 -17.16 -15.38 24.37
CA ILE A 200 -16.98 -14.00 24.82
C ILE A 200 -15.52 -13.55 24.62
N SER A 201 -14.55 -14.38 25.04
CA SER A 201 -13.11 -14.09 24.86
C SER A 201 -12.72 -14.00 23.38
N ARG A 202 -13.21 -14.93 22.53
CA ARG A 202 -12.98 -14.90 21.08
C ARG A 202 -13.56 -13.64 20.44
N ARG A 203 -14.76 -13.22 20.83
CA ARG A 203 -15.38 -11.98 20.33
C ARG A 203 -14.61 -10.73 20.74
N SER A 204 -14.22 -10.62 22.00
CA SER A 204 -13.42 -9.49 22.46
C SER A 204 -12.09 -9.39 21.69
N THR A 205 -11.45 -10.55 21.45
CA THR A 205 -10.24 -10.62 20.64
C THR A 205 -10.50 -10.20 19.18
N TRP A 206 -11.58 -10.71 18.57
CA TRP A 206 -11.98 -10.34 17.21
C TRP A 206 -12.25 -8.84 17.07
N GLN A 207 -13.03 -8.25 17.98
CA GLN A 207 -13.31 -6.80 17.98
C GLN A 207 -12.03 -5.97 18.12
N SER A 208 -11.09 -6.38 18.98
CA SER A 208 -9.77 -5.75 19.08
C SER A 208 -9.00 -5.82 17.76
N LEU A 209 -9.05 -6.96 17.06
CA LEU A 209 -8.41 -7.13 15.76
C LEU A 209 -9.06 -6.30 14.65
N ILE A 210 -10.39 -6.17 14.64
CA ILE A 210 -11.10 -5.25 13.74
C ILE A 210 -10.60 -3.82 13.98
N HIS A 211 -10.53 -3.37 15.24
CA HIS A 211 -10.05 -2.03 15.58
C HIS A 211 -8.59 -1.80 15.16
N GLN A 212 -7.69 -2.74 15.46
CA GLN A 212 -6.28 -2.68 15.03
C GLN A 212 -6.15 -2.66 13.51
N THR A 213 -6.97 -3.43 12.79
CA THR A 213 -6.98 -3.43 11.33
C THR A 213 -7.42 -2.08 10.78
N LYS A 214 -8.48 -1.48 11.32
CA LYS A 214 -8.94 -0.12 10.94
C LYS A 214 -7.84 0.92 11.18
N GLN A 215 -7.19 0.90 12.35
CA GLN A 215 -6.09 1.82 12.67
C GLN A 215 -4.92 1.73 11.66
N ARG A 216 -4.51 0.51 11.31
CA ARG A 216 -3.39 0.28 10.37
C ARG A 216 -3.77 0.57 8.92
N ALA A 217 -5.02 0.32 8.53
CA ALA A 217 -5.46 0.47 7.15
C ALA A 217 -5.63 1.94 6.73
N GLY A 218 -5.83 2.85 7.70
CA GLY A 218 -6.14 4.25 7.42
C GLY A 218 -7.43 4.38 6.59
N GLU A 219 -7.43 5.31 5.63
CA GLU A 219 -8.58 5.62 4.78
C GLU A 219 -8.71 4.66 3.58
N ASN A 220 -8.64 3.34 3.82
CA ASN A 220 -8.74 2.34 2.77
C ASN A 220 -10.15 1.74 2.69
N PRO A 221 -11.00 2.16 1.73
CA PRO A 221 -12.38 1.67 1.62
C PRO A 221 -12.49 0.18 1.31
N SER A 222 -11.47 -0.43 0.69
CA SER A 222 -11.49 -1.87 0.39
C SER A 222 -11.35 -2.71 1.65
N VAL A 223 -10.45 -2.32 2.56
CA VAL A 223 -10.32 -3.00 3.86
C VAL A 223 -11.60 -2.83 4.67
N TYR A 224 -12.15 -1.63 4.72
CA TYR A 224 -13.41 -1.39 5.42
C TYR A 224 -14.59 -2.17 4.85
N ARG A 225 -14.68 -2.29 3.51
CA ARG A 225 -15.65 -3.18 2.87
C ARG A 225 -15.52 -4.62 3.38
N GLU A 226 -14.31 -5.15 3.46
CA GLU A 226 -14.08 -6.52 3.95
C GLU A 226 -14.49 -6.66 5.42
N LEU A 227 -14.10 -5.73 6.29
CA LEU A 227 -14.48 -5.75 7.71
C LEU A 227 -16.01 -5.65 7.90
N GLY A 228 -16.69 -4.81 7.11
CA GLY A 228 -18.14 -4.71 7.15
C GLY A 228 -18.84 -6.00 6.71
N ILE A 229 -18.29 -6.70 5.70
CA ILE A 229 -18.75 -8.04 5.28
C ILE A 229 -18.58 -9.04 6.43
N GLU A 230 -17.44 -8.99 7.12
CA GLU A 230 -17.15 -9.87 8.25
C GLU A 230 -18.15 -9.65 9.39
N GLN A 231 -18.39 -8.40 9.78
CA GLN A 231 -19.35 -8.03 10.82
C GLN A 231 -20.78 -8.45 10.45
N LEU A 232 -21.21 -8.21 9.21
CA LEU A 232 -22.51 -8.68 8.73
C LEU A 232 -22.63 -10.20 8.73
N HIS A 233 -21.56 -10.94 8.46
CA HIS A 233 -21.62 -12.40 8.53
C HIS A 233 -21.84 -12.89 9.96
N VAL A 234 -21.21 -12.25 10.95
CA VAL A 234 -21.46 -12.53 12.36
C VAL A 234 -22.89 -12.16 12.76
N PHE A 235 -23.40 -11.00 12.30
CA PHE A 235 -24.80 -10.62 12.49
C PHE A 235 -25.77 -11.64 11.86
N GLN A 236 -25.53 -12.10 10.62
CA GLN A 236 -26.35 -13.14 9.99
C GLN A 236 -26.39 -14.42 10.83
N ARG A 237 -25.30 -14.76 11.54
CA ARG A 237 -25.23 -15.97 12.34
C ARG A 237 -25.99 -15.88 13.66
N PHE A 238 -25.96 -14.72 14.33
CA PHE A 238 -26.40 -14.58 15.73
C PHE A 238 -27.46 -13.49 15.99
N GLY A 239 -27.75 -12.64 15.01
CA GLY A 239 -28.81 -11.63 15.09
C GLY A 239 -28.56 -10.49 16.09
N ARG A 240 -27.33 -10.29 16.58
CA ARG A 240 -27.04 -9.24 17.56
C ARG A 240 -27.01 -7.86 16.92
N ASP A 241 -27.83 -6.95 17.44
CA ASP A 241 -27.92 -5.57 16.94
C ASP A 241 -26.56 -4.85 16.97
N GLU A 242 -25.70 -5.17 17.94
CA GLU A 242 -24.33 -4.64 18.04
C GLU A 242 -23.51 -4.94 16.77
N ASP A 243 -23.57 -6.18 16.27
CA ASP A 243 -22.84 -6.59 15.06
C ASP A 243 -23.39 -5.86 13.81
N LEU A 244 -24.70 -5.56 13.78
CA LEU A 244 -25.34 -4.79 12.71
C LEU A 244 -24.93 -3.32 12.74
N GLN A 245 -24.90 -2.69 13.93
CA GLN A 245 -24.47 -1.30 14.10
C GLN A 245 -22.98 -1.13 13.77
N ASP A 246 -22.15 -2.07 14.18
CA ASP A 246 -20.73 -2.15 13.85
C ASP A 246 -20.49 -2.22 12.33
N ALA A 247 -21.30 -3.04 11.62
CA ALA A 247 -21.28 -3.11 10.17
C ALA A 247 -21.75 -1.79 9.52
N LEU A 248 -22.82 -1.19 10.04
CA LEU A 248 -23.36 0.09 9.55
C LEU A 248 -22.30 1.19 9.61
N GLU A 249 -21.64 1.35 10.76
CA GLU A 249 -20.57 2.34 10.92
C GLU A 249 -19.43 2.10 9.92
N THR A 250 -19.01 0.85 9.78
CA THR A 250 -17.93 0.45 8.88
C THR A 250 -18.28 0.73 7.41
N PHE A 251 -19.51 0.43 6.97
CA PHE A 251 -19.95 0.75 5.61
C PHE A 251 -20.17 2.24 5.37
N ARG A 252 -20.63 3.01 6.37
CA ARG A 252 -20.69 4.48 6.27
C ARG A 252 -19.29 5.08 6.05
N GLN A 253 -18.27 4.59 6.76
CA GLN A 253 -16.87 5.02 6.55
C GLN A 253 -16.37 4.62 5.16
N ALA A 254 -16.61 3.38 4.73
CA ALA A 254 -16.23 2.91 3.38
C ALA A 254 -16.88 3.75 2.26
N ALA A 255 -18.16 4.08 2.40
CA ALA A 255 -18.92 4.88 1.43
C ALA A 255 -18.41 6.33 1.36
N ARG A 256 -17.96 6.89 2.50
CA ARG A 256 -17.36 8.23 2.55
C ARG A 256 -16.08 8.32 1.73
N TRP A 257 -15.18 7.33 1.85
CA TRP A 257 -13.92 7.31 1.11
C TRP A 257 -14.05 6.77 -0.31
N SER A 258 -15.11 6.04 -0.63
CA SER A 258 -15.39 5.52 -1.97
C SER A 258 -16.81 5.87 -2.45
N PRO A 259 -17.10 7.17 -2.65
CA PRO A 259 -18.45 7.64 -2.97
C PRO A 259 -18.98 7.17 -4.33
N SER A 260 -18.12 6.72 -5.25
CA SER A 260 -18.50 6.24 -6.59
C SER A 260 -18.66 4.72 -6.66
N ASN A 261 -18.49 4.00 -5.54
CA ASN A 261 -18.57 2.55 -5.51
C ASN A 261 -20.01 2.07 -5.31
N GLN A 262 -20.62 1.59 -6.40
CA GLN A 262 -22.01 1.13 -6.41
C GLN A 262 -22.26 -0.05 -5.46
N TRP A 263 -21.29 -0.97 -5.31
CA TRP A 263 -21.45 -2.12 -4.41
C TRP A 263 -21.51 -1.69 -2.95
N ILE A 264 -20.65 -0.74 -2.55
CA ILE A 264 -20.63 -0.22 -1.18
C ILE A 264 -21.94 0.53 -0.89
N ALA A 265 -22.41 1.34 -1.85
CA ALA A 265 -23.71 2.01 -1.73
C ALA A 265 -24.86 0.99 -1.57
N ALA A 266 -24.92 -0.03 -2.41
CA ALA A 266 -25.95 -1.06 -2.34
C ALA A 266 -25.95 -1.82 -1.00
N GLN A 267 -24.76 -2.21 -0.52
CA GLN A 267 -24.64 -2.89 0.77
C GLN A 267 -25.03 -1.96 1.93
N LEU A 268 -24.63 -0.69 1.90
CA LEU A 268 -24.98 0.29 2.92
C LEU A 268 -26.50 0.53 2.98
N ALA A 269 -27.16 0.64 1.83
CA ALA A 269 -28.62 0.76 1.77
C ALA A 269 -29.33 -0.42 2.45
N GLU A 270 -28.87 -1.65 2.18
CA GLU A 270 -29.42 -2.85 2.83
C GLU A 270 -29.18 -2.86 4.35
N VAL A 271 -28.01 -2.42 4.82
CA VAL A 271 -27.74 -2.30 6.26
C VAL A 271 -28.60 -1.22 6.92
N LEU A 272 -28.74 -0.04 6.30
CA LEU A 272 -29.60 1.05 6.79
C LEU A 272 -31.05 0.60 6.92
N ARG A 273 -31.56 -0.13 5.92
CA ARG A 273 -32.90 -0.72 5.95
C ARG A 273 -33.07 -1.64 7.15
N ALA A 274 -32.11 -2.53 7.38
CA ALA A 274 -32.13 -3.45 8.51
C ALA A 274 -32.03 -2.74 9.87
N SER A 275 -31.27 -1.64 9.95
CA SER A 275 -31.18 -0.79 11.14
C SER A 275 -32.39 0.12 11.37
N GLY A 276 -33.39 0.10 10.47
CA GLY A 276 -34.63 0.87 10.59
C GLY A 276 -34.61 2.27 9.97
N ASP A 277 -33.47 2.74 9.44
CA ASP A 277 -33.34 4.05 8.79
C ASP A 277 -33.80 3.98 7.33
N SER A 278 -35.11 3.82 7.14
CA SER A 278 -35.71 3.58 5.83
C SER A 278 -35.54 4.77 4.87
N ALA A 279 -35.47 5.99 5.40
CA ALA A 279 -35.31 7.19 4.58
C ALA A 279 -33.89 7.31 4.02
N GLU A 280 -32.86 7.12 4.86
CA GLU A 280 -31.48 7.10 4.38
C GLU A 280 -31.24 5.88 3.48
N ALA A 281 -31.81 4.71 3.81
CA ALA A 281 -31.72 3.51 3.00
C ALA A 281 -32.20 3.74 1.56
N ALA A 282 -33.40 4.33 1.38
CA ALA A 282 -33.95 4.63 0.06
C ALA A 282 -33.06 5.61 -0.74
N ALA A 283 -32.55 6.67 -0.09
CA ALA A 283 -31.65 7.62 -0.73
C ALA A 283 -30.33 6.97 -1.19
N VAL A 284 -29.75 6.09 -0.37
CA VAL A 284 -28.52 5.36 -0.72
C VAL A 284 -28.78 4.29 -1.78
N ALA A 285 -29.96 3.64 -1.78
CA ALA A 285 -30.36 2.68 -2.80
C ALA A 285 -30.48 3.34 -4.17
N GLN A 286 -31.15 4.49 -4.28
CA GLN A 286 -31.26 5.26 -5.53
C GLN A 286 -29.88 5.67 -6.05
N ARG A 287 -28.96 6.05 -5.15
CA ARG A 287 -27.57 6.32 -5.53
C ARG A 287 -26.86 5.08 -6.07
N ALA A 288 -27.06 3.90 -5.46
CA ALA A 288 -26.48 2.66 -5.94
C ALA A 288 -26.99 2.31 -7.35
N GLU A 289 -28.29 2.47 -7.60
CA GLU A 289 -28.91 2.30 -8.90
C GLU A 289 -28.33 3.27 -9.93
N TRP A 290 -28.30 4.56 -9.62
CA TRP A 290 -27.69 5.58 -10.49
C TRP A 290 -26.24 5.25 -10.84
N LEU A 291 -25.41 4.91 -9.84
CA LEU A 291 -24.01 4.53 -10.05
C LEU A 291 -23.84 3.27 -10.91
N SER A 292 -24.79 2.33 -10.82
CA SER A 292 -24.79 1.08 -11.61
C SER A 292 -25.07 1.33 -13.10
N GLY A 293 -25.91 2.31 -13.42
CA GLY A 293 -26.22 2.71 -14.80
C GLY A 293 -25.10 3.50 -15.50
N LEU A 294 -24.11 4.00 -14.76
CA LEU A 294 -23.01 4.77 -15.33
C LEU A 294 -22.09 3.89 -16.19
N GLY A 295 -22.05 4.19 -17.49
CA GLY A 295 -21.09 3.63 -18.44
C GLY A 295 -21.45 2.25 -19.00
N PHE A 296 -22.70 1.78 -18.81
CA PHE A 296 -23.21 0.50 -19.36
C PHE A 296 -22.31 -0.71 -19.06
N ASN A 297 -21.65 -0.72 -17.90
CA ASN A 297 -20.82 -1.85 -17.50
C ASN A 297 -21.71 -2.92 -16.86
N MET A 298 -21.93 -4.02 -17.58
CA MET A 298 -22.71 -5.18 -17.13
C MET A 298 -22.27 -5.70 -15.76
N ASP A 299 -20.96 -5.70 -15.48
CA ASP A 299 -20.42 -6.17 -14.20
C ASP A 299 -20.81 -5.25 -13.04
N ARG A 300 -21.24 -4.00 -13.29
CA ARG A 300 -21.65 -3.04 -12.25
C ARG A 300 -23.15 -3.03 -11.99
N MET A 301 -23.94 -3.68 -12.85
CA MET A 301 -25.40 -3.75 -12.70
C MET A 301 -25.80 -4.43 -11.38
N LEU A 302 -26.82 -3.92 -10.71
CA LEU A 302 -27.23 -4.39 -9.38
C LEU A 302 -27.64 -5.87 -9.36
N GLU A 303 -28.14 -6.41 -10.46
CA GLU A 303 -28.42 -7.84 -10.65
C GLU A 303 -27.17 -8.73 -10.59
N ASN A 304 -26.01 -8.21 -10.98
CA ASN A 304 -24.73 -8.93 -10.96
C ASN A 304 -23.93 -8.67 -9.67
N GLN A 305 -24.36 -7.70 -8.86
CA GLN A 305 -23.72 -7.36 -7.59
C GLN A 305 -24.32 -8.17 -6.44
N LEU A 306 -23.63 -9.23 -6.03
CA LEU A 306 -24.00 -9.99 -4.83
C LEU A 306 -23.60 -9.22 -3.55
N ILE A 307 -24.59 -8.87 -2.74
CA ILE A 307 -24.44 -8.25 -1.41
C ILE A 307 -24.98 -9.19 -0.31
N LEU A 308 -24.58 -8.97 0.93
CA LEU A 308 -25.05 -9.75 2.09
C LEU A 308 -26.43 -9.26 2.52
N GLU A 309 -27.32 -10.21 2.80
CA GLU A 309 -28.64 -9.95 3.38
C GLU A 309 -28.50 -9.50 4.84
N ALA A 310 -29.01 -8.33 5.20
CA ALA A 310 -28.89 -7.79 6.55
C ALA A 310 -30.08 -8.24 7.41
N ARG A 311 -30.11 -9.54 7.76
CA ARG A 311 -31.00 -10.10 8.77
C ARG A 311 -30.38 -11.32 9.46
N GLU A 312 -30.95 -11.74 10.58
CA GLU A 312 -30.61 -13.01 11.20
C GLU A 312 -31.01 -14.20 10.29
N ILE A 313 -30.07 -15.12 10.13
CA ILE A 313 -30.19 -16.35 9.32
C ILE A 313 -29.94 -17.59 10.20
N GLY A 314 -29.15 -17.44 11.27
CA GLY A 314 -28.87 -18.51 12.21
C GLY A 314 -27.86 -19.53 11.65
N VAL A 315 -28.06 -20.81 11.98
CA VAL A 315 -27.11 -21.90 11.69
C VAL A 315 -26.82 -22.06 10.20
N ALA A 316 -27.78 -21.70 9.32
CA ALA A 316 -27.59 -21.77 7.88
C ALA A 316 -26.50 -20.80 7.35
N ALA A 317 -26.07 -19.81 8.15
CA ALA A 317 -24.95 -18.92 7.84
C ALA A 317 -23.59 -19.42 8.38
N ALA A 318 -23.53 -20.49 9.18
CA ALA A 318 -22.28 -20.91 9.84
C ALA A 318 -21.13 -21.20 8.86
N GLY A 319 -21.41 -21.88 7.74
CA GLY A 319 -20.39 -22.23 6.75
C GLY A 319 -20.08 -21.11 5.74
N ARG A 320 -21.04 -20.22 5.45
CA ARG A 320 -20.89 -19.11 4.50
C ARG A 320 -21.96 -18.05 4.71
N PRO A 321 -21.65 -16.76 4.50
CA PRO A 321 -22.67 -15.71 4.53
C PRO A 321 -23.68 -15.93 3.39
N LYS A 322 -24.94 -15.59 3.64
CA LYS A 322 -25.95 -15.57 2.57
C LYS A 322 -25.86 -14.27 1.81
N ARG A 323 -25.87 -14.40 0.49
CA ARG A 323 -25.79 -13.29 -0.45
C ARG A 323 -26.91 -13.39 -1.46
N ARG A 324 -27.39 -12.25 -1.92
CA ARG A 324 -28.39 -12.11 -2.98
C ARG A 324 -27.98 -10.98 -3.92
N PRO A 325 -28.46 -10.98 -5.18
CA PRO A 325 -28.34 -9.81 -6.04
C PRO A 325 -28.85 -8.55 -5.33
N ALA A 326 -28.14 -7.44 -5.51
CA ALA A 326 -28.53 -6.17 -4.91
C ALA A 326 -29.91 -5.73 -5.41
N SER A 327 -30.23 -5.97 -6.69
CA SER A 327 -31.55 -5.66 -7.25
C SER A 327 -32.70 -6.32 -6.48
N GLU A 328 -32.51 -7.56 -6.00
CA GLU A 328 -33.53 -8.28 -5.24
C GLU A 328 -33.73 -7.72 -3.82
N LEU A 329 -32.65 -7.30 -3.15
CA LEU A 329 -32.74 -6.76 -1.78
C LEU A 329 -33.21 -5.31 -1.75
N LEU A 330 -32.93 -4.54 -2.79
CA LEU A 330 -33.26 -3.12 -2.88
C LEU A 330 -34.64 -2.86 -3.52
N VAL A 331 -35.36 -3.88 -3.99
CA VAL A 331 -36.63 -3.73 -4.72
C VAL A 331 -37.67 -2.88 -3.96
N ASN A 332 -37.77 -3.06 -2.64
CA ASN A 332 -38.72 -2.31 -1.81
C ASN A 332 -38.25 -0.87 -1.51
N GLN A 333 -36.99 -0.55 -1.78
CA GLN A 333 -36.36 0.74 -1.49
C GLN A 333 -36.30 1.64 -2.73
N LEU A 334 -36.22 1.06 -3.92
CA LEU A 334 -36.12 1.80 -5.18
C LEU A 334 -37.47 2.34 -5.67
N GLY A 335 -38.59 1.87 -5.10
CA GLY A 335 -39.92 2.11 -5.67
C GLY A 335 -40.08 1.39 -7.01
N GLN A 336 -41.29 1.35 -7.57
CA GLN A 336 -41.45 0.95 -8.97
C GLN A 336 -40.94 2.10 -9.84
N THR A 337 -39.63 2.20 -10.01
CA THR A 337 -39.03 3.08 -10.99
C THR A 337 -39.01 2.34 -12.31
N ASP A 338 -39.90 2.75 -13.23
CA ASP A 338 -39.78 2.43 -14.65
C ASP A 338 -38.50 3.10 -15.17
N VAL A 339 -37.36 2.44 -14.98
CA VAL A 339 -36.10 2.82 -15.63
C VAL A 339 -36.23 2.40 -17.10
N PRO A 340 -36.16 3.34 -18.06
CA PRO A 340 -36.39 3.08 -19.48
C PRO A 340 -35.33 2.20 -20.15
#